data_AF-A0A2D6RW63-F1
#
_entry.id   AF-A0A2D6RW63-F1
#
_cell.length_a   1.000
_cell.length_b   1.000
_cell.length_c   1.000
_cell.angle_alpha   90.00
_cell.angle_beta   90.00
_cell.angle_gamma   90.00
#
_symmetry.space_group_name_H-M   'P 1'
#
loop_
_entity.id
_entity.type
_entity.pdbx_description
1 polymer ?
#
loop_
_entity_poly.entity_id
_entity_poly.type
_entity_poly.pdbx_seq_one_letter_code
_entity_poly.pdbx_strand_id
1 'polypeptide(L)'
;MSVGLNKAQSEAVNYVDGPCLVLAGAGSGKTRVITQKIAHLIQNKGVSAKNIAAVTFTNKAAKEMEERAAKLLHGNEGKGLLVCTFHSLGIRILREEHKHAGL
;
A
#
# COMPACT_ATOMS: atom_id res chain seq x y z
N MET A 1 6.11 -10.60 -13.70
CA MET A 1 6.52 -9.49 -14.59
C MET A 1 5.39 -8.47 -14.68
N SER A 2 5.71 -7.18 -14.55
CA SER A 2 4.74 -6.07 -14.53
C SER A 2 4.16 -5.79 -15.91
N VAL A 3 3.20 -6.60 -16.36
CA VAL A 3 2.57 -6.40 -17.67
C VAL A 3 1.79 -5.07 -17.67
N GLY A 4 2.17 -4.19 -18.59
CA GLY A 4 1.45 -2.97 -18.93
C GLY A 4 1.75 -1.72 -18.09
N LEU A 5 2.82 -1.68 -17.29
CA LEU A 5 3.31 -0.42 -16.71
C LEU A 5 4.16 0.33 -17.74
N ASN A 6 4.03 1.66 -17.78
CA ASN A 6 4.98 2.48 -18.54
C ASN A 6 6.32 2.59 -17.78
N LYS A 7 7.35 3.18 -18.42
CA LYS A 7 8.69 3.30 -17.86
C LYS A 7 8.70 3.98 -16.48
N ALA A 8 8.08 5.15 -16.35
CA ALA A 8 8.04 5.90 -15.08
C ALA A 8 7.27 5.16 -13.96
N GLN A 9 6.17 4.49 -14.30
CA GLN A 9 5.43 3.66 -13.35
C GLN A 9 6.26 2.46 -12.88
N SER A 10 6.98 1.82 -13.80
CA SER A 10 7.88 0.71 -13.49
C SER A 10 9.02 1.16 -12.58
N GLU A 11 9.65 2.31 -12.87
CA GLU A 11 10.68 2.91 -12.02
C GLU A 11 10.15 3.17 -10.60
N ALA A 12 8.95 3.76 -10.47
CA ALA A 12 8.33 4.02 -9.17
C ALA A 12 8.02 2.75 -8.37
N VAL A 13 7.61 1.66 -9.04
CA VAL A 13 7.35 0.35 -8.42
C VAL A 13 8.64 -0.31 -7.95
N ASN A 14 9.70 -0.28 -8.76
CA ASN A 14 10.96 -0.97 -8.48
C ASN A 14 11.87 -0.22 -7.49
N TYR A 15 11.69 1.10 -7.32
CA TYR A 15 12.47 1.88 -6.37
C TYR A 15 12.11 1.51 -4.92
N VAL A 16 13.07 0.97 -4.16
CA VAL A 16 12.85 0.48 -2.78
C VAL A 16 13.93 0.90 -1.78
N ASP A 17 14.90 1.71 -2.20
CA ASP A 17 16.10 2.02 -1.41
C ASP A 17 15.93 3.23 -0.47
N GLY A 18 14.73 3.83 -0.40
CA GLY A 18 14.48 4.99 0.45
C GLY A 18 13.15 5.71 0.18
N PRO A 19 13.02 6.96 0.67
CA PRO A 19 11.86 7.80 0.42
C PRO A 19 11.65 8.07 -1.08
N CYS A 20 10.40 8.03 -1.53
CA CYS A 20 10.04 8.22 -2.94
C CYS A 20 8.76 9.04 -3.07
N LEU A 21 8.84 10.17 -3.80
CA LEU A 21 7.70 11.00 -4.15
C LEU A 21 7.34 10.80 -5.63
N VAL A 22 6.12 10.35 -5.90
CA VAL A 22 5.61 10.16 -7.27
C VAL A 22 4.64 11.29 -7.62
N LEU A 23 5.08 12.23 -8.45
CA LEU A 23 4.24 13.31 -8.97
C LEU A 23 3.43 12.82 -10.16
N ALA A 24 2.10 12.90 -10.08
CA ALA A 24 1.23 12.22 -11.03
C ALA A 24 -0.14 12.90 -11.20
N GLY A 25 -0.45 13.30 -12.44
CA GLY A 25 -1.72 13.94 -12.81
C GLY A 25 -2.95 13.03 -12.67
N ALA A 26 -4.15 13.56 -12.92
CA ALA A 26 -5.36 12.74 -13.00
C ALA A 26 -5.23 11.66 -14.10
N GLY A 27 -5.81 10.48 -13.90
CA GLY A 27 -5.78 9.39 -14.89
C GLY A 27 -4.41 8.68 -15.10
N SER A 28 -3.32 9.16 -14.49
CA SER A 28 -1.96 8.63 -14.66
C SER A 28 -1.68 7.24 -14.06
N GLY A 29 -2.67 6.61 -13.43
CA GLY A 29 -2.53 5.27 -12.84
C GLY A 29 -1.90 5.24 -11.44
N LYS A 30 -1.98 6.31 -10.65
CA LYS A 30 -1.47 6.38 -9.26
C LYS A 30 -1.80 5.14 -8.41
N THR A 31 -3.07 4.77 -8.34
CA THR A 31 -3.52 3.62 -7.55
C THR A 31 -2.88 2.32 -8.06
N ARG A 32 -2.73 2.18 -9.38
CA ARG A 32 -2.09 1.01 -9.99
C ARG A 32 -0.61 0.92 -9.61
N VAL A 33 0.11 2.04 -9.59
CA VAL A 33 1.51 2.09 -9.13
C VAL A 33 1.60 1.64 -7.67
N ILE A 34 0.73 2.15 -6.80
CA ILE A 34 0.73 1.78 -5.37
C ILE A 34 0.47 0.27 -5.19
N THR A 35 -0.57 -0.28 -5.81
CA THR A 35 -0.90 -1.71 -5.63
C THR A 35 0.14 -2.63 -6.23
N GLN A 36 0.72 -2.27 -7.38
CA GLN A 36 1.84 -3.01 -7.97
C GLN A 36 3.09 -2.93 -7.09
N LYS A 37 3.35 -1.80 -6.45
CA LYS A 37 4.48 -1.67 -5.50
C LYS A 37 4.29 -2.52 -4.26
N ILE A 38 3.09 -2.59 -3.71
CA ILE A 38 2.77 -3.50 -2.58
C ILE A 38 3.06 -4.96 -2.99
N ALA A 39 2.57 -5.39 -4.16
CA ALA A 39 2.82 -6.73 -4.67
C ALA A 39 4.32 -6.99 -4.89
N HIS A 40 5.04 -6.04 -5.47
CA HIS A 40 6.48 -6.13 -5.70
C HIS A 40 7.28 -6.27 -4.39
N LEU A 41 6.94 -5.47 -3.37
CA LEU A 41 7.59 -5.56 -2.06
C LEU A 41 7.40 -6.93 -1.43
N ILE A 42 6.21 -7.52 -1.54
CA ILE A 42 5.90 -8.84 -0.98
C ILE A 42 6.57 -9.95 -1.78
N GLN A 43 6.31 -10.00 -3.10
CA GLN A 43 6.68 -11.13 -3.95
C GLN A 43 8.15 -11.11 -4.39
N ASN A 44 8.72 -9.93 -4.64
CA ASN A 44 10.07 -9.81 -5.19
C ASN A 44 11.10 -9.37 -4.15
N LYS A 45 10.70 -8.61 -3.14
CA LYS A 45 11.61 -8.13 -2.07
C LYS A 45 11.45 -8.90 -0.76
N GLY A 46 10.49 -9.82 -0.67
CA GLY A 46 10.29 -10.67 0.51
C GLY A 46 9.81 -9.93 1.76
N VAL A 47 9.25 -8.71 1.60
CA VAL A 47 8.72 -7.94 2.71
C VAL A 47 7.42 -8.59 3.19
N SER A 48 7.37 -8.97 4.46
CA SER A 48 6.13 -9.48 5.05
C SER A 48 5.02 -8.43 4.96
N ALA A 49 3.84 -8.80 4.46
CA ALA A 49 2.72 -7.88 4.27
C ALA A 49 2.30 -7.12 5.55
N LYS A 50 2.48 -7.75 6.73
CA LYS A 50 2.26 -7.11 8.04
C LYS A 50 3.15 -5.90 8.33
N ASN A 51 4.27 -5.76 7.60
CA ASN A 51 5.19 -4.63 7.70
C ASN A 51 4.87 -3.52 6.68
N ILE A 52 3.77 -3.64 5.92
CA ILE A 52 3.36 -2.68 4.91
C ILE A 52 2.04 -2.02 5.34
N ALA A 53 2.04 -0.68 5.38
CA ALA A 53 0.84 0.12 5.56
C ALA A 53 0.62 1.02 4.33
N ALA A 54 -0.57 0.92 3.74
CA ALA A 54 -1.04 1.78 2.67
C ALA A 54 -2.20 2.64 3.17
N VAL A 55 -2.02 3.96 3.13
CA VAL A 55 -2.92 4.92 3.76
C VAL A 55 -3.52 5.85 2.71
N THR A 56 -4.81 6.16 2.83
CA THR A 56 -5.54 7.06 1.92
C THR A 56 -6.56 7.92 2.68
N PHE A 57 -7.22 8.84 1.97
CA PHE A 57 -8.15 9.79 2.59
C PHE A 57 -9.58 9.26 2.73
N THR A 58 -10.01 8.35 1.86
CA THR A 58 -11.42 7.91 1.83
C THR A 58 -11.52 6.39 2.02
N ASN A 59 -12.60 5.97 2.71
CA ASN A 59 -12.91 4.54 2.88
C ASN A 59 -13.07 3.83 1.53
N LYS A 60 -13.68 4.51 0.54
CA LYS A 60 -13.84 3.96 -0.81
C LYS A 60 -12.49 3.67 -1.46
N ALA A 61 -11.54 4.61 -1.38
CA ALA A 61 -10.20 4.40 -1.94
C ALA A 61 -9.43 3.31 -1.20
N ALA A 62 -9.58 3.20 0.13
CA ALA A 62 -8.92 2.16 0.92
C ALA A 62 -9.42 0.77 0.48
N LYS A 63 -10.74 0.59 0.41
CA LYS A 63 -11.38 -0.65 -0.05
C LYS A 63 -10.98 -1.02 -1.48
N GLU A 64 -11.03 -0.05 -2.40
CA GLU A 64 -10.63 -0.29 -3.79
C GLU A 64 -9.15 -0.69 -3.91
N MET A 65 -8.27 -0.05 -3.14
CA MET A 65 -6.85 -0.37 -3.11
C MET A 65 -6.59 -1.77 -2.53
N GLU A 66 -7.29 -2.13 -1.46
CA GLU A 66 -7.25 -3.47 -0.84
C GLU A 66 -7.69 -4.55 -1.85
N GLU A 67 -8.84 -4.37 -2.49
CA GLU A 67 -9.35 -5.30 -3.51
C GLU A 67 -8.39 -5.46 -4.69
N ARG A 68 -7.78 -4.36 -5.15
CA ARG A 68 -6.80 -4.39 -6.24
C ARG A 68 -5.49 -5.07 -5.83
N ALA A 69 -5.01 -4.82 -4.61
CA ALA A 69 -3.81 -5.49 -4.09
C ALA A 69 -4.06 -7.00 -3.89
N ALA A 70 -5.22 -7.38 -3.35
CA ALA A 70 -5.60 -8.78 -3.17
C ALA A 70 -5.62 -9.57 -4.49
N LYS A 71 -6.01 -8.94 -5.61
CA LYS A 71 -5.97 -9.56 -6.94
C LYS A 71 -4.56 -9.82 -7.47
N LEU A 72 -3.54 -9.14 -6.93
CA LEU A 72 -2.14 -9.28 -7.34
C LEU A 72 -1.38 -10.29 -6.46
N LEU A 73 -1.93 -10.61 -5.29
CA LEU A 73 -1.31 -11.47 -4.28
C LEU A 73 -1.97 -12.85 -4.30
N HIS A 74 -1.18 -13.90 -4.09
CA HIS A 74 -1.65 -15.28 -4.13
C HIS A 74 -1.78 -15.87 -2.73
N GLY A 75 -2.86 -16.62 -2.49
CA GLY A 75 -3.09 -17.33 -1.22
C GLY A 75 -2.98 -16.40 -0.01
N ASN A 76 -2.01 -16.69 0.88
CA ASN A 76 -1.82 -15.95 2.13
C ASN A 76 -0.76 -14.83 2.05
N GLU A 77 -0.26 -14.48 0.86
CA GLU A 77 0.77 -13.44 0.69
C GLU A 77 0.35 -12.08 1.27
N GLY A 78 -0.94 -11.71 1.14
CA GLY A 78 -1.48 -10.45 1.65
C GLY A 78 -1.83 -10.46 3.15
N LYS A 79 -1.60 -11.57 3.87
CA LYS A 79 -2.02 -11.70 5.26
C LYS A 79 -1.35 -10.65 6.15
N GLY A 80 -2.17 -9.80 6.76
CA GLY A 80 -1.73 -8.74 7.66
C GLY A 80 -1.41 -7.41 6.99
N LEU A 81 -1.56 -7.29 5.66
CA LEU A 81 -1.47 -6.00 4.96
C LEU A 81 -2.44 -4.99 5.56
N LEU A 82 -1.95 -3.80 5.92
CA LEU A 82 -2.80 -2.73 6.41
C LEU A 82 -3.15 -1.77 5.27
N VAL A 83 -4.39 -1.77 4.80
CA VAL A 83 -4.92 -0.75 3.88
C VAL A 83 -6.05 0.00 4.57
N CYS A 84 -5.87 1.29 4.84
CA CYS A 84 -6.81 2.03 5.68
C CYS A 84 -6.83 3.53 5.40
N THR A 85 -7.71 4.26 6.08
CA THR A 85 -7.66 5.72 6.08
C THR A 85 -6.74 6.26 7.16
N PHE A 86 -6.33 7.53 7.04
CA PHE A 86 -5.60 8.22 8.12
C PHE A 86 -6.33 8.13 9.47
N HIS A 87 -7.65 8.35 9.49
CA HIS A 87 -8.44 8.27 10.72
C HIS A 87 -8.49 6.84 11.28
N SER A 88 -8.66 5.83 10.42
CA SER A 88 -8.64 4.43 10.83
C SER A 88 -7.29 4.02 11.42
N LEU A 89 -6.19 4.48 10.81
CA LEU A 89 -4.85 4.27 11.35
C LEU A 89 -4.69 4.94 12.72
N GLY A 90 -5.12 6.20 12.85
CA GLY A 90 -5.06 6.93 14.12
C GLY A 90 -5.82 6.24 15.24
N ILE A 91 -7.07 5.82 14.99
CA ILE A 91 -7.87 5.08 15.99
C ILE A 91 -7.21 3.75 16.36
N ARG A 92 -6.60 3.05 15.39
CA ARG A 92 -5.89 1.80 15.66
C ARG A 92 -4.72 2.04 16.61
N ILE A 93 -3.86 3.02 16.31
CA ILE A 93 -2.72 3.39 17.16
C ILE A 93 -3.21 3.78 18.56
N LEU A 94 -4.25 4.62 18.67
CA LEU A 94 -4.79 5.04 19.97
C LEU A 94 -5.36 3.87 20.77
N ARG A 95 -5.95 2.87 20.14
CA ARG A 95 -6.43 1.66 20.85
C ARG A 95 -5.28 0.81 21.35
N GLU A 96 -4.25 0.64 20.53
CA GLU A 96 -3.04 -0.12 20.89
C GLU A 96 -2.27 0.58 22.02
N GLU A 97 -2.19 1.91 21.99
CA GLU A 97 -1.37 2.74 22.88
C GLU A 97 -2.17 3.57 23.90
N HIS A 98 -3.44 3.26 24.14
CA HIS A 98 -4.35 4.09 24.98
C HIS A 98 -3.75 4.46 26.34
N LYS A 99 -3.10 3.51 27.02
CA LYS A 99 -2.43 3.74 28.30
C LYS A 99 -1.34 4.81 28.21
N HIS A 100 -0.52 4.77 27.16
CA HIS A 100 0.53 5.77 26.91
C HIS A 100 -0.04 7.11 26.46
N ALA A 101 -1.20 7.10 25.81
CA ALA A 101 -1.93 8.30 25.40
C ALA A 101 -2.74 8.95 26.55
N GLY A 102 -2.83 8.31 27.72
CA GLY A 102 -3.64 8.78 28.85
C GLY A 102 -5.15 8.64 28.62
N LEU A 103 -5.56 7.68 27.78
CA LEU A 103 -6.95 7.34 27.43
C LEU A 103 -7.41 6.02 28.07
#